data_AF-F9Q1Y2-F1
#
_entry.id   AF-F9Q1Y2-F1
#
_cell.length_a   1.000
_cell.length_b   1.000
_cell.length_c   1.000
_cell.angle_alpha   90.00
_cell.angle_beta   90.00
_cell.angle_gamma   90.00
#
_symmetry.space_group_name_H-M   'P 1'
#
loop_
_entity.id
_entity.type
_entity.pdbx_description
1 polymer ?
#
loop_
_entity_poly.entity_id
_entity_poly.type
_entity_poly.pdbx_seq_one_letter_code
_entity_poly.pdbx_strand_id
1 'polypeptide(L)'
;MISFLKAGQSIAQVSDAGLPSISDPGHDLVKAAIEEEIAVVTVPGASAGISALIASGLAPQPHIFYGFLPRKSGQQKQFFDSKKTILKHKFSMNHLIVWQIHWKIC
;
A
#
# COMPACT_ATOMS: atom_id res chain seq x y z
N MET A 1 -1.87 -22.77 4.81
CA MET A 1 -2.74 -22.06 3.85
C MET A 1 -2.54 -22.59 2.43
N ILE A 2 -1.32 -22.62 1.90
CA ILE A 2 -1.02 -23.19 0.57
C ILE A 2 -1.48 -24.65 0.43
N SER A 3 -1.35 -25.48 1.47
CA SER A 3 -1.84 -26.86 1.48
C SER A 3 -3.33 -26.98 1.15
N PHE A 4 -4.16 -26.03 1.61
CA PHE A 4 -5.60 -26.02 1.33
C PHE A 4 -5.88 -25.67 -0.14
N LEU A 5 -5.14 -24.69 -0.69
CA LEU A 5 -5.23 -24.35 -2.10
C LEU A 5 -4.80 -25.54 -2.99
N LYS A 6 -3.72 -26.24 -2.62
CA LYS A 6 -3.28 -27.47 -3.30
C LYS A 6 -4.29 -28.61 -3.20
N ALA A 7 -5.08 -28.66 -2.13
CA ALA A 7 -6.19 -29.59 -1.97
C ALA A 7 -7.44 -29.20 -2.76
N GLY A 8 -7.38 -28.14 -3.58
CA GLY A 8 -8.48 -27.67 -4.42
C GLY A 8 -9.48 -26.76 -3.71
N GLN A 9 -9.19 -26.31 -2.48
CA GLN A 9 -10.07 -25.39 -1.77
C GLN A 9 -9.92 -23.96 -2.29
N SER A 10 -11.03 -23.23 -2.34
CA SER A 10 -11.03 -21.78 -2.62
C SER A 10 -10.88 -20.98 -1.32
N ILE A 11 -9.96 -20.02 -1.31
CA ILE A 11 -9.70 -19.16 -0.14
C ILE A 11 -9.86 -17.70 -0.56
N ALA A 12 -10.59 -16.93 0.25
CA ALA A 12 -10.67 -15.49 0.14
C ALA A 12 -9.79 -14.86 1.23
N GLN A 13 -8.89 -13.97 0.82
CA GLN A 13 -8.14 -13.12 1.75
C GLN A 13 -8.88 -11.79 1.89
N VAL A 14 -9.12 -11.38 3.13
CA VAL A 14 -9.74 -10.10 3.47
C VAL A 14 -8.86 -9.34 4.44
N SER A 15 -8.94 -8.01 4.42
CA SER A 15 -8.39 -7.14 5.46
C SER A 15 -9.53 -6.55 6.28
N ASP A 16 -9.21 -6.01 7.45
CA ASP A 16 -10.19 -5.30 8.29
C ASP A 16 -10.80 -4.11 7.55
N ALA A 17 -10.04 -3.47 6.65
CA ALA A 17 -10.55 -2.45 5.73
C ALA A 17 -9.74 -2.33 4.44
N GLY A 18 -10.45 -2.04 3.34
CA GLY A 18 -9.84 -1.64 2.07
C GLY A 18 -9.33 -2.79 1.21
N LEU A 19 -8.22 -2.54 0.49
CA LEU A 19 -7.57 -3.51 -0.39
C LEU A 19 -6.51 -4.31 0.37
N PRO A 20 -6.68 -5.65 0.52
CA PRO A 20 -5.75 -6.49 1.24
C PRO A 20 -4.38 -6.57 0.54
N SER A 21 -3.35 -7.02 1.27
CA SER A 21 -1.99 -7.29 0.78
C SER A 21 -1.15 -6.08 0.35
N ILE A 22 -1.65 -4.84 0.51
CA ILE A 22 -0.86 -3.62 0.27
C ILE A 22 -0.17 -3.14 1.55
N SER A 23 -0.96 -2.90 2.60
CA SER A 23 -0.46 -2.47 3.92
C SER A 23 -0.70 -3.50 5.02
N ASP A 24 -1.59 -4.45 4.74
CA ASP A 24 -1.94 -5.56 5.62
C ASP A 24 -1.12 -6.80 5.26
N PRO A 25 -0.93 -7.74 6.20
CA PRO A 25 -0.30 -9.02 5.91
C PRO A 25 -1.05 -9.78 4.80
N GLY A 26 -0.31 -10.50 3.98
CA GLY A 26 -0.86 -11.36 2.92
C GLY A 26 -0.11 -11.34 1.61
N HIS A 27 0.80 -10.37 1.42
CA HIS A 27 1.74 -10.39 0.30
C HIS A 27 2.50 -11.73 0.20
N ASP A 28 2.95 -12.27 1.35
CA ASP A 28 3.67 -13.54 1.39
C ASP A 28 2.80 -14.73 0.93
N LEU A 29 1.49 -14.71 1.22
CA LEU A 29 0.57 -15.75 0.75
C LEU A 29 0.38 -15.66 -0.77
N VAL A 30 0.21 -14.45 -1.30
CA VAL A 30 0.11 -14.21 -2.75
C VAL A 30 1.38 -14.69 -3.45
N LYS A 31 2.55 -14.34 -2.90
CA LYS A 31 3.85 -14.76 -3.43
C LYS A 31 3.97 -16.29 -3.45
N ALA A 32 3.69 -16.95 -2.34
CA ALA A 32 3.74 -18.40 -2.24
C ALA A 32 2.74 -19.10 -3.18
N ALA A 33 1.56 -18.51 -3.42
CA ALA A 33 0.60 -19.05 -4.38
C ALA A 33 1.12 -18.95 -5.82
N ILE A 34 1.74 -17.81 -6.18
CA ILE A 34 2.35 -17.61 -7.50
C ILE A 34 3.51 -18.57 -7.73
N GLU A 35 4.37 -18.79 -6.73
CA GLU A 35 5.50 -19.74 -6.80
C GLU A 35 5.05 -21.19 -7.05
N GLU A 36 3.81 -21.51 -6.68
CA GLU A 36 3.20 -22.83 -6.84
C GLU A 36 2.23 -22.88 -8.04
N GLU A 37 2.28 -21.88 -8.92
CA GLU A 37 1.43 -21.75 -10.11
C GLU A 37 -0.08 -21.75 -9.81
N ILE A 38 -0.47 -21.34 -8.60
CA ILE A 38 -1.85 -21.23 -8.17
C ILE A 38 -2.40 -19.85 -8.57
N ALA A 39 -3.56 -19.84 -9.22
CA ALA A 39 -4.21 -18.61 -9.64
C ALA A 39 -4.58 -17.70 -8.45
N VAL A 40 -4.16 -16.45 -8.51
CA VAL A 40 -4.56 -15.38 -7.57
C VAL A 40 -5.41 -14.38 -8.34
N VAL A 41 -6.67 -14.22 -7.90
CA VAL A 41 -7.63 -13.30 -8.53
C VAL A 41 -7.86 -12.12 -7.61
N THR A 42 -7.70 -10.90 -8.16
CA THR A 42 -7.99 -9.66 -7.43
C THR A 42 -9.40 -9.18 -7.71
N VAL A 43 -10.06 -8.63 -6.68
CA VAL A 43 -11.35 -7.97 -6.78
C VAL A 43 -11.13 -6.46 -6.56
N PRO A 44 -11.53 -5.59 -7.50
CA PRO A 44 -11.45 -4.14 -7.30
C PRO A 44 -12.18 -3.72 -6.02
N GLY A 45 -11.58 -2.82 -5.24
CA GLY A 45 -12.08 -2.47 -3.92
C GLY A 45 -11.61 -1.12 -3.42
N ALA A 46 -12.05 -0.76 -2.22
CA ALA A 46 -11.80 0.54 -1.63
C ALA A 46 -10.31 0.74 -1.30
N SER A 47 -9.76 1.89 -1.68
CA SER A 47 -8.41 2.32 -1.31
C SER A 47 -8.45 3.71 -0.68
N ALA A 48 -8.12 3.79 0.60
CA ALA A 48 -8.10 5.06 1.33
C ALA A 48 -7.11 6.06 0.71
N GLY A 49 -5.91 5.59 0.32
CA GLY A 49 -4.88 6.44 -0.27
C GLY A 49 -5.29 7.05 -1.61
N ILE A 50 -5.90 6.26 -2.49
CA ILE A 50 -6.37 6.74 -3.80
C ILE A 50 -7.58 7.66 -3.62
N SER A 51 -8.53 7.30 -2.75
CA SER A 51 -9.71 8.13 -2.47
C SER A 51 -9.32 9.50 -1.90
N ALA A 52 -8.34 9.54 -1.00
CA ALA A 52 -7.80 10.80 -0.47
C ALA A 52 -7.08 11.61 -1.55
N LEU A 53 -6.29 10.98 -2.41
CA LEU A 53 -5.56 11.66 -3.49
C LEU A 53 -6.52 12.39 -4.44
N ILE A 54 -7.56 11.71 -4.94
CA ILE A 54 -8.51 12.32 -5.88
C ILE A 54 -9.33 13.45 -5.23
N ALA A 55 -9.58 13.37 -3.92
CA ALA A 55 -10.28 14.42 -3.17
C ALA A 55 -9.38 15.58 -2.73
N SER A 56 -8.05 15.43 -2.81
CA SER A 56 -7.08 16.40 -2.28
C SER A 56 -6.86 17.65 -3.14
N GLY A 57 -7.27 17.62 -4.41
CA GLY A 57 -6.93 18.66 -5.39
C GLY A 57 -5.49 18.61 -5.93
N LEU A 58 -4.68 17.63 -5.49
CA LEU A 58 -3.36 17.37 -6.07
C LEU A 58 -3.49 16.66 -7.43
N ALA A 59 -2.49 16.82 -8.30
CA ALA A 59 -2.39 16.04 -9.52
C ALA A 59 -2.32 14.54 -9.17
N PRO A 60 -3.31 13.72 -9.58
CA PRO A 60 -3.37 12.32 -9.18
C PRO A 60 -2.38 11.44 -9.96
N GLN A 61 -1.80 11.94 -11.05
CA GLN A 61 -0.81 11.22 -11.85
C GLN A 61 0.29 12.19 -12.33
N PRO A 62 1.58 11.83 -12.19
CA PRO A 62 2.08 10.65 -11.48
C PRO A 62 1.83 10.75 -9.96
N HIS A 63 1.73 9.62 -9.25
CA HIS A 63 1.74 9.64 -7.77
C HIS A 63 2.53 8.46 -7.23
N ILE A 64 2.95 8.54 -5.96
CA ILE A 64 3.68 7.49 -5.27
C ILE A 64 2.99 7.23 -3.93
N PHE A 65 2.59 5.99 -3.69
CA PHE A 65 2.10 5.52 -2.40
C PHE A 65 3.26 4.93 -1.58
N TYR A 66 3.49 5.44 -0.38
CA TYR A 66 4.57 4.98 0.51
C TYR A 66 4.11 4.11 1.68
N GLY A 67 2.81 4.10 1.99
CA GLY A 67 2.29 3.45 3.20
C GLY A 67 2.71 4.17 4.48
N PHE A 68 3.09 3.41 5.50
CA PHE A 68 3.40 3.94 6.83
C PHE A 68 4.85 4.42 6.95
N LEU A 69 5.02 5.60 7.53
CA LEU A 69 6.33 6.13 7.89
C LEU A 69 6.97 5.38 9.07
N PRO A 70 8.31 5.44 9.20
CA PRO A 70 8.99 5.03 10.42
C PRO A 70 8.37 5.68 11.67
N ARG A 71 8.29 4.95 12.78
CA ARG A 71 7.65 5.46 14.02
C ARG A 71 8.45 6.58 14.68
N LYS A 72 9.78 6.58 14.58
CA LYS A 72 10.65 7.54 15.27
C LYS A 72 10.88 8.78 14.41
N SER A 73 10.73 9.96 15.00
CA SER A 73 10.90 11.26 14.32
C SER A 73 12.26 11.41 13.61
N GLY A 74 13.35 10.96 14.24
CA GLY A 74 14.69 10.96 13.63
C GLY A 74 14.75 10.12 12.36
N GLN A 75 14.09 8.96 12.34
CA GLN A 75 14.03 8.07 11.17
C GLN A 75 13.11 8.64 10.08
N GLN A 76 12.03 9.34 10.46
CA GLN A 76 11.17 10.04 9.49
C GLN A 76 11.94 11.14 8.77
N LYS A 77 12.74 11.93 9.49
CA LYS A 77 13.57 12.97 8.88
C LYS A 77 14.56 12.39 7.87
N GLN A 78 15.27 11.32 8.26
CA GLN A 78 16.17 10.59 7.37
C GLN A 78 15.45 10.01 6.15
N PHE A 79 14.26 9.44 6.36
CA PHE A 79 13.41 8.95 5.26
C PHE A 79 13.11 10.07 4.27
N PHE A 80 12.62 11.22 4.72
CA PHE A 80 12.33 12.35 3.83
C PHE A 80 13.57 12.89 3.13
N ASP A 81 14.67 13.04 3.85
CA ASP A 81 15.93 13.50 3.29
C ASP A 81 16.41 12.59 2.15
N SER A 82 16.29 11.27 2.32
CA SER A 82 16.64 10.29 1.27
C SER A 82 15.78 10.38 0.01
N LYS A 83 14.55 10.90 0.12
CA LYS A 83 13.58 10.96 -1.00
C LYS A 83 13.54 12.31 -1.70
N LYS A 84 14.18 13.35 -1.16
CA LYS A 84 14.26 14.70 -1.78
C LYS A 84 14.80 14.66 -3.22
N THR A 85 15.72 13.77 -3.54
CA THR A 85 16.32 13.65 -4.88
C THR A 85 15.34 13.10 -5.92
N ILE A 86 14.50 12.13 -5.53
CA ILE A 86 13.47 11.53 -6.41
C ILE A 86 12.38 12.57 -6.73
N LEU A 87 12.09 13.44 -5.77
CA LEU A 87 11.04 14.44 -5.89
C LEU A 87 11.47 15.63 -6.76
N LYS A 88 12.72 16.07 -6.69
CA LYS A 88 13.23 17.22 -7.47
C LYS A 88 13.26 17.03 -8.99
N HIS A 89 13.23 15.79 -9.50
CA HIS A 89 13.29 15.52 -10.95
C HIS A 89 11.93 15.31 -11.62
N LYS A 90 10.82 15.16 -10.86
CA LYS A 90 9.48 14.98 -11.42
C LYS A 90 8.36 15.75 -10.73
N PHE A 91 8.61 16.35 -9.56
CA PHE A 91 7.58 17.03 -8.77
C PHE A 91 8.10 18.36 -8.19
N SER A 92 7.39 19.45 -8.47
CA SER A 92 7.60 20.71 -7.74
C SER A 92 7.44 20.44 -6.24
N MET A 93 8.46 20.80 -5.48
CA MET A 93 8.76 20.37 -4.11
C MET A 93 7.72 20.76 -3.04
N ASN A 94 6.59 21.36 -3.45
CA ASN A 94 5.49 21.83 -2.60
C ASN A 94 4.36 20.80 -2.40
N HIS A 95 4.42 19.60 -2.99
CA HIS A 95 3.28 18.66 -3.04
C HIS A 95 3.54 17.30 -2.38
N LEU A 96 4.51 17.23 -1.44
CA LEU A 96 4.76 16.00 -0.69
C LEU A 96 3.83 15.89 0.53
N ILE A 97 2.58 15.52 0.30
CA ILE A 97 1.68 15.15 1.41
C ILE A 97 1.92 13.68 1.73
N VAL A 98 2.61 13.43 2.84
CA VAL A 98 2.75 12.08 3.38
C VAL A 98 1.59 11.86 4.33
N TRP A 99 0.60 11.11 3.85
CA TRP A 99 -0.56 10.75 4.62
C TRP A 99 -0.18 9.66 5.64
N GLN A 100 0.21 10.09 6.83
CA GLN A 100 0.17 9.20 7.99
C GLN A 100 -1.30 9.07 8.40
N ILE A 101 -2.00 8.10 7.82
CA ILE A 101 -3.37 7.77 8.23
C ILE A 101 -3.28 7.26 9.68
N HIS A 102 -3.52 8.16 10.64
CA HIS A 102 -3.76 7.78 12.03
C HIS A 102 -5.10 7.03 12.03
N TRP A 103 -5.05 5.71 12.05
CA TRP A 103 -6.18 4.87 12.43
C TRP A 103 -6.52 5.16 13.90
N LYS A 104 -7.39 6.16 14.11
CA LYS A 104 -8.20 6.35 15.32
C LYS A 104 -9.58 6.78 14.87
N ILE A 105 -10.37 5.82 14.40
CA ILE A 105 -11.85 5.72 14.51
C ILE A 105 -12.16 4.27 14.07
N CYS A 106 -12.02 3.36 15.03
CA CYS A 106 -12.99 2.34 15.37
C CYS A 106 -13.12 2.40 16.90
#